data_AF-A0A354EM99-F1
#
_entry.id   AF-A0A354EM99-F1
#
_cell.length_a   1.000
_cell.length_b   1.000
_cell.length_c   1.000
_cell.angle_alpha   90.00
_cell.angle_beta   90.00
_cell.angle_gamma   90.00
#
_symmetry.space_group_name_H-M   'P 1'
#
loop_
_entity.id
_entity.type
_entity.pdbx_description
1 polymer ?
#
loop_
_entity_poly.entity_id
_entity_poly.type
_entity_poly.pdbx_seq_one_letter_code
_entity_poly.pdbx_strand_id
1 'polypeptide(L)'
;MNLASYQKFTLLDYPGRIATTVFTVGCNFRCSFCHNPELVLGSQFVAHGNENEKEFFKFLKSRKGKLEAVCITGGEPTIQKDLIEFIVKVKKMGYLVKLDTNGMRPDVLKKVLDMKIVDYVAMDIKNSLKNYEKTVCTKVDLERIKMSAEMIMNS
;
A
#
# COMPACT_ATOMS: atom_id res chain seq x y z
N MET A 1 -2.24 -4.75 10.87
CA MET A 1 -2.90 -4.13 9.70
C MET A 1 -4.16 -4.88 9.37
N ASN A 2 -5.19 -4.18 8.91
CA ASN A 2 -6.40 -4.80 8.35
C ASN A 2 -6.14 -5.20 6.88
N LEU A 3 -6.03 -6.51 6.64
CA LEU A 3 -5.74 -7.08 5.33
C LEU A 3 -6.97 -7.79 4.76
N ALA A 4 -7.24 -7.62 3.47
CA ALA A 4 -8.30 -8.34 2.79
C ALA A 4 -7.82 -9.71 2.32
N SER A 5 -6.68 -9.73 1.63
CA SER A 5 -6.11 -10.93 1.02
C SER A 5 -4.65 -10.66 0.64
N TYR A 6 -3.99 -11.69 0.11
CA TYR A 6 -2.68 -11.54 -0.51
C TYR A 6 -2.54 -12.50 -1.70
N GLN A 7 -1.95 -11.99 -2.77
CA GLN A 7 -1.52 -12.79 -3.91
C GLN A 7 -0.19 -13.46 -3.56
N LYS A 8 -0.20 -14.80 -3.49
CA LYS A 8 0.95 -15.60 -3.04
C LYS A 8 2.21 -15.43 -3.89
N PHE A 9 2.08 -15.02 -5.14
CA PHE A 9 3.20 -14.91 -6.08
C PHE A 9 2.86 -13.92 -7.20
N THR A 10 3.81 -13.04 -7.53
CA THR A 10 3.73 -12.10 -8.65
C THR A 10 5.14 -11.82 -9.19
N LEU A 11 5.21 -11.60 -10.50
CA LEU A 11 6.40 -11.10 -11.21
C LEU A 11 6.18 -9.67 -11.75
N LEU A 12 4.98 -9.12 -11.57
CA LEU A 12 4.55 -7.85 -12.15
C LEU A 12 4.66 -6.70 -11.15
N ASP A 13 4.33 -6.97 -9.89
CA ASP A 13 4.09 -5.88 -8.93
C ASP A 13 5.37 -5.32 -8.32
N TYR A 14 6.49 -6.04 -8.38
CA TYR A 14 7.81 -5.54 -7.98
C TYR A 14 8.77 -5.64 -9.16
N PRO A 15 9.34 -4.52 -9.65
CA PRO A 15 10.28 -4.54 -10.77
C PRO A 15 11.49 -5.45 -10.52
N GLY A 16 11.62 -6.50 -11.33
CA GLY A 16 12.78 -7.40 -11.30
C GLY A 16 12.90 -8.30 -10.07
N ARG A 17 11.82 -8.49 -9.29
CA ARG A 17 11.83 -9.37 -8.11
C ARG A 17 10.66 -10.34 -8.12
N ILE A 18 10.89 -11.52 -7.54
CA ILE A 18 9.83 -12.45 -7.22
C ILE A 18 9.14 -12.00 -5.94
N ALA A 19 7.88 -11.58 -6.04
CA ALA A 19 7.19 -10.93 -4.93
C ALA A 19 5.88 -11.63 -4.54
N THR A 20 5.33 -11.20 -3.41
CA THR A 20 3.92 -11.37 -3.05
C THR A 20 3.28 -10.00 -2.88
N THR A 21 2.00 -9.88 -3.20
CA THR A 21 1.25 -8.63 -3.05
C THR A 21 0.21 -8.79 -1.97
N VAL A 22 0.18 -7.87 -1.01
CA VAL A 22 -0.77 -7.87 0.10
C VAL A 22 -1.71 -6.67 -0.04
N PHE A 23 -3.01 -6.93 0.11
CA PHE A 23 -4.07 -5.94 -0.14
C PHE A 23 -4.66 -5.44 1.19
N THR A 24 -4.47 -4.16 1.47
CA THR A 24 -5.00 -3.46 2.63
C THR A 24 -6.45 -3.08 2.44
N VAL A 25 -7.23 -3.16 3.52
CA VAL A 25 -8.63 -2.70 3.54
C VAL A 25 -8.70 -1.20 3.86
N GLY A 26 -9.66 -0.54 3.23
CA GLY A 26 -10.00 0.87 3.41
C GLY A 26 -9.30 1.75 2.39
N CYS A 27 -10.03 2.69 1.79
CA CYS A 27 -9.46 3.73 0.93
C CYS A 27 -10.15 5.07 1.20
N ASN A 28 -9.38 6.16 1.13
CA ASN A 28 -9.88 7.53 1.25
C ASN A 28 -10.33 8.13 -0.10
N PHE A 29 -10.21 7.41 -1.21
CA PHE A 29 -10.76 7.78 -2.51
C PHE A 29 -11.96 6.90 -2.91
N ARG A 30 -12.75 7.34 -3.88
CA ARG A 30 -13.93 6.65 -4.46
C ARG A 30 -13.84 6.60 -5.98
N CYS A 31 -12.65 6.30 -6.52
CA CYS A 31 -12.37 6.35 -7.95
C CYS A 31 -13.42 5.61 -8.77
N SER A 32 -13.93 6.25 -9.83
CA SER A 32 -14.98 5.68 -10.69
C SER A 32 -14.54 4.41 -11.46
N PHE A 33 -13.23 4.18 -11.54
CA PHE A 33 -12.58 3.06 -12.21
C PHE A 33 -11.85 2.14 -11.21
N CYS A 34 -12.20 2.19 -9.92
CA CYS A 34 -11.53 1.36 -8.92
C CYS A 34 -11.64 -0.12 -9.31
N HIS A 35 -10.50 -0.81 -9.41
CA HIS A 35 -10.45 -2.23 -9.74
C HIS A 35 -10.90 -3.12 -8.57
N ASN A 36 -10.76 -2.62 -7.34
CA ASN A 36 -11.07 -3.34 -6.10
C ASN A 36 -12.05 -2.52 -5.23
N PRO A 37 -13.26 -2.18 -5.73
CA PRO A 37 -14.21 -1.33 -5.01
C PRO A 37 -14.63 -1.91 -3.65
N GLU A 38 -14.58 -3.23 -3.50
CA GLU A 38 -14.87 -3.95 -2.26
C GLU A 38 -13.90 -3.62 -1.12
N LEU A 39 -12.66 -3.24 -1.45
CA LEU A 39 -11.65 -2.87 -0.44
C LEU A 39 -11.90 -1.48 0.14
N VAL A 40 -12.66 -0.63 -0.55
CA VAL A 40 -12.75 0.80 -0.25
C VAL A 40 -13.44 1.09 1.08
N LEU A 41 -14.61 0.49 1.30
CA LEU A 41 -15.34 0.53 2.58
C LEU A 41 -15.03 -0.71 3.42
N GLY A 42 -14.78 -1.84 2.76
CA GLY A 42 -14.25 -3.03 3.39
C GLY A 42 -15.13 -3.64 4.47
N SER A 43 -16.42 -3.33 4.49
CA SER A 43 -17.36 -3.77 5.54
C SER A 43 -17.40 -5.29 5.69
N GLN A 44 -17.24 -6.05 4.60
CA GLN A 44 -17.14 -7.51 4.67
C GLN A 44 -15.81 -8.03 5.27
N PHE A 45 -14.74 -7.23 5.25
CA PHE A 45 -13.42 -7.61 5.76
C PHE A 45 -13.23 -7.21 7.22
N VAL A 46 -14.05 -6.31 7.76
CA VAL A 46 -14.05 -5.92 9.18
C VAL A 46 -14.23 -7.15 10.10
N ALA A 47 -14.99 -8.16 9.64
CA ALA A 47 -15.27 -9.37 10.41
C ALA A 47 -14.02 -10.25 10.68
N HIS A 48 -12.96 -10.14 9.88
CA HIS A 48 -11.79 -11.04 9.94
C HIS A 48 -10.64 -10.48 10.82
N GLY A 49 -10.80 -9.26 11.36
CA GLY A 49 -9.86 -8.66 12.31
C GLY A 49 -8.38 -8.78 11.90
N ASN A 50 -7.53 -9.15 12.87
CA ASN A 50 -6.09 -9.35 12.67
C ASN A 50 -5.72 -10.78 12.22
N GLU A 51 -6.69 -11.63 11.84
CA GLU A 51 -6.41 -13.03 11.48
C GLU A 51 -5.64 -13.12 10.16
N ASN A 52 -6.07 -12.36 9.16
CA ASN A 52 -5.41 -12.31 7.85
C ASN A 52 -3.94 -11.85 7.95
N GLU A 53 -3.62 -10.93 8.88
CA GLU A 53 -2.23 -10.54 9.14
C GLU A 53 -1.41 -11.69 9.72
N LYS A 54 -1.94 -12.42 10.70
CA LYS A 54 -1.26 -13.59 11.28
C LYS A 54 -1.00 -14.65 10.22
N GLU A 55 -1.99 -14.93 9.37
CA GLU A 55 -1.84 -15.87 8.26
C GLU A 55 -0.83 -15.41 7.23
N PHE A 56 -0.83 -14.13 6.88
CA PHE A 56 0.14 -13.55 5.96
C PHE A 56 1.57 -13.70 6.48
N PHE A 57 1.83 -13.42 7.76
CA PHE A 57 3.16 -13.61 8.33
C PHE A 57 3.58 -15.09 8.44
N LYS A 58 2.63 -16.00 8.71
CA LYS A 58 2.88 -17.45 8.64
C LYS A 58 3.27 -17.87 7.22
N PHE A 59 2.57 -17.33 6.22
CA PHE A 59 2.88 -17.53 4.81
C PHE A 59 4.28 -17.00 4.47
N LEU A 60 4.61 -15.75 4.82
CA LEU A 60 5.94 -15.18 4.59
C LEU A 60 7.03 -16.07 5.19
N LYS A 61 6.86 -16.54 6.44
CA LYS A 61 7.83 -17.43 7.07
C LYS A 61 8.08 -18.71 6.25
N SER A 62 7.04 -19.28 5.63
CA SER A 62 7.15 -20.46 4.75
C SER A 62 7.82 -20.18 3.39
N ARG A 63 7.99 -18.91 3.03
CA ARG A 63 8.52 -18.44 1.73
C ARG A 63 9.90 -17.81 1.82
N LYS A 64 10.54 -17.84 2.99
CA LYS A 64 11.90 -17.32 3.14
C LYS A 64 12.86 -18.04 2.16
N GLY A 65 13.61 -17.26 1.38
CA GLY A 65 14.51 -17.77 0.33
C GLY A 65 13.82 -18.18 -0.98
N LYS A 66 12.49 -18.01 -1.10
CA LYS A 66 11.73 -18.28 -2.33
C LYS A 66 11.07 -17.03 -2.90
N LEU A 67 10.57 -16.16 -2.02
CA LEU A 67 10.14 -14.81 -2.36
C LEU A 67 11.22 -13.83 -1.90
N GLU A 68 11.37 -12.74 -2.64
CA GLU A 68 12.34 -11.68 -2.38
C GLU A 68 11.68 -10.42 -1.81
N ALA A 69 10.45 -10.13 -2.24
CA ALA A 69 9.80 -8.86 -1.93
C ALA A 69 8.32 -8.98 -1.54
N VAL A 70 7.82 -7.95 -0.87
CA VAL A 70 6.41 -7.75 -0.53
C VAL A 70 5.94 -6.40 -1.09
N CYS A 71 4.91 -6.43 -1.93
CA CYS A 71 4.21 -5.23 -2.39
C CYS A 71 2.98 -4.99 -1.49
N ILE A 72 2.92 -3.81 -0.87
CA ILE A 72 1.83 -3.40 0.00
C ILE A 72 0.94 -2.44 -0.80
N THR A 73 -0.29 -2.85 -1.09
CA THR A 73 -1.25 -2.11 -1.93
C THR A 73 -2.68 -2.38 -1.45
N GLY A 74 -3.70 -2.25 -2.29
CA GLY A 74 -5.10 -2.58 -2.00
C GLY A 74 -5.99 -1.36 -2.07
N GLY A 75 -6.61 -0.99 -0.96
CA GLY A 75 -7.29 0.29 -0.80
C GLY A 75 -6.29 1.44 -0.76
N GLU A 76 -5.95 1.91 0.44
CA GLU A 76 -4.87 2.89 0.63
C GLU A 76 -4.09 2.54 1.90
N PRO A 77 -2.87 1.97 1.78
CA PRO A 77 -2.10 1.53 2.94
C PRO A 77 -1.82 2.66 3.95
N THR A 78 -1.60 3.90 3.49
CA THR A 78 -1.20 5.02 4.34
C THR A 78 -2.30 5.53 5.29
N ILE A 79 -3.55 5.07 5.16
CA ILE A 79 -4.59 5.37 6.15
C ILE A 79 -4.53 4.45 7.38
N GLN A 80 -3.80 3.33 7.30
CA GLN A 80 -3.69 2.39 8.41
C GLN A 80 -2.68 2.87 9.46
N LYS A 81 -3.11 2.92 10.72
CA LYS A 81 -2.31 3.46 11.83
C LYS A 81 -1.05 2.63 12.13
N ASP A 82 -1.10 1.35 11.82
CA ASP A 82 -0.08 0.34 12.11
C ASP A 82 0.77 -0.03 10.87
N LEU A 83 0.67 0.73 9.77
CA LEU A 83 1.46 0.52 8.53
C LEU A 83 2.97 0.45 8.81
N ILE A 84 3.51 1.39 9.59
CA ILE A 84 4.96 1.46 9.86
C ILE A 84 5.42 0.21 10.61
N GLU A 85 4.66 -0.23 11.63
CA GLU A 85 4.97 -1.44 12.38
C GLU A 85 4.94 -2.68 11.49
N PHE A 86 3.95 -2.76 10.60
CA PHE A 86 3.82 -3.83 9.62
C PHE A 86 5.03 -3.89 8.67
N ILE A 87 5.43 -2.76 8.09
CA ILE A 87 6.61 -2.67 7.21
C ILE A 87 7.86 -3.13 7.95
N VAL A 88 8.08 -2.64 9.17
CA VAL A 88 9.23 -3.04 9.99
C VAL A 88 9.25 -4.55 10.26
N LYS A 89 8.09 -5.16 10.56
CA LYS A 89 7.97 -6.62 10.72
C LYS A 89 8.36 -7.37 9.44
N VAL A 90 7.90 -6.92 8.28
CA VAL A 90 8.25 -7.51 6.98
C VAL A 90 9.76 -7.37 6.71
N LYS A 91 10.34 -6.18 6.89
CA LYS A 91 11.78 -5.93 6.71
C LYS A 91 12.64 -6.80 7.62
N LYS A 92 12.24 -6.99 8.89
CA LYS A 92 12.94 -7.87 9.85
C LYS A 92 13.00 -9.34 9.40
N MET A 93 12.10 -9.78 8.52
CA MET A 93 12.14 -11.12 7.95
C MET A 93 13.10 -11.26 6.76
N GLY A 94 13.66 -10.15 6.27
CA GLY A 94 14.61 -10.10 5.17
C GLY A 94 14.01 -9.83 3.80
N TYR A 95 12.74 -9.40 3.72
CA TYR A 95 12.08 -9.04 2.46
C TYR A 95 12.38 -7.60 2.05
N LEU A 96 12.48 -7.37 0.75
CA LEU A 96 12.30 -6.04 0.18
C LEU A 96 10.84 -5.62 0.30
N VAL A 97 10.57 -4.32 0.44
CA VAL A 97 9.23 -3.77 0.56
C VAL A 97 9.00 -2.71 -0.51
N LYS A 98 7.91 -2.89 -1.27
CA LYS A 98 7.34 -1.87 -2.14
C LYS A 98 6.04 -1.36 -1.53
N LEU A 99 5.89 -0.05 -1.45
CA LEU A 99 4.66 0.60 -1.00
C LEU A 99 3.96 1.27 -2.17
N ASP A 100 2.72 0.87 -2.44
CA ASP A 100 1.86 1.50 -3.44
C ASP A 100 0.84 2.40 -2.74
N THR A 101 0.73 3.65 -3.17
CA THR A 101 -0.12 4.66 -2.53
C THR A 101 -0.76 5.61 -3.53
N ASN A 102 -1.89 6.18 -3.16
CA ASN A 102 -2.53 7.29 -3.86
C ASN A 102 -1.96 8.67 -3.48
N GLY A 103 -1.05 8.73 -2.50
CA GLY A 103 -0.28 9.92 -2.15
C GLY A 103 -1.02 10.99 -1.35
N MET A 104 -2.22 10.72 -0.83
CA MET A 104 -2.97 11.72 -0.04
C MET A 104 -2.40 11.95 1.39
N ARG A 105 -1.45 11.11 1.82
CA ARG A 105 -0.82 11.15 3.16
C ARG A 105 0.69 11.41 3.11
N PRO A 106 1.13 12.63 2.69
CA PRO A 106 2.54 13.01 2.71
C PRO A 106 3.15 12.91 4.11
N ASP A 107 2.37 13.09 5.17
CA ASP A 107 2.82 12.98 6.56
C ASP A 107 3.23 11.55 6.95
N VAL A 108 2.58 10.53 6.41
CA VAL A 108 2.94 9.12 6.63
C VAL A 108 4.09 8.73 5.71
N LEU A 109 4.00 9.15 4.44
CA LEU A 109 5.02 8.89 3.44
C LEU A 109 6.39 9.44 3.87
N LYS A 110 6.44 10.68 4.37
CA LYS A 110 7.66 11.28 4.92
C LYS A 110 8.29 10.41 6.00
N LYS A 111 7.49 9.90 6.95
CA LYS A 111 8.00 9.02 8.02
C LYS A 111 8.59 7.73 7.46
N VAL A 112 7.88 7.11 6.52
CA VAL A 112 8.29 5.86 5.88
C VAL A 112 9.62 6.04 5.12
N LEU A 113 9.76 7.15 4.39
CA LEU A 113 10.98 7.50 3.65
C LEU A 113 12.14 7.87 4.59
N ASP A 114 11.91 8.74 5.58
CA ASP A 114 12.93 9.15 6.57
C ASP A 114 13.49 7.94 7.34
N MET A 115 12.62 6.98 7.68
CA MET A 115 13.02 5.74 8.36
C MET A 115 13.74 4.74 7.44
N LYS A 116 13.73 4.96 6.11
CA LYS A 116 14.32 4.06 5.10
C LYS A 116 13.84 2.61 5.23
N ILE A 117 12.55 2.43 5.53
CA ILE A 117 11.94 1.11 5.75
C ILE A 117 11.25 0.54 4.51
N VAL A 118 11.24 1.29 3.41
CA VAL A 118 10.77 0.85 2.09
C VAL A 118 11.93 0.88 1.10
N ASP A 119 11.91 -0.03 0.14
CA ASP A 119 12.92 -0.14 -0.92
C ASP A 119 12.41 0.44 -2.25
N TYR A 120 11.09 0.59 -2.39
CA TYR A 120 10.43 1.16 -3.55
C TYR A 120 9.11 1.83 -3.13
N VAL A 121 8.79 2.98 -3.71
CA VAL A 121 7.46 3.58 -3.59
C VAL A 121 6.87 3.80 -4.98
N ALA A 122 5.66 3.30 -5.20
CA ALA A 122 4.86 3.67 -6.36
C ALA A 122 3.72 4.58 -5.90
N MET A 123 3.61 5.74 -6.55
CA MET A 123 2.47 6.62 -6.36
C MET A 123 1.67 6.73 -7.64
N ASP A 124 0.36 6.54 -7.53
CA ASP A 124 -0.55 6.72 -8.65
C ASP A 124 -1.03 8.17 -8.77
N ILE A 125 -0.67 8.83 -9.87
CA ILE A 125 -1.29 10.10 -10.27
C ILE A 125 -2.58 9.79 -11.03
N LYS A 126 -3.73 10.05 -10.42
CA LYS A 126 -5.02 9.60 -10.96
C LYS A 126 -5.55 10.46 -12.11
N ASN A 127 -5.20 11.74 -12.18
CA ASN A 127 -5.53 12.62 -13.31
C ASN A 127 -4.68 13.91 -13.27
N SER A 128 -4.86 14.77 -14.27
CA SER A 128 -4.60 16.21 -14.19
C SER A 128 -5.23 16.84 -12.95
N LEU A 129 -4.56 17.84 -12.38
CA LEU A 129 -5.00 18.53 -11.15
C LEU A 129 -6.43 19.06 -11.23
N LYS A 130 -6.82 19.64 -12.37
CA LYS A 130 -8.18 20.18 -12.60
C LYS A 130 -9.27 19.10 -12.54
N ASN A 131 -8.97 17.87 -12.95
CA ASN A 131 -9.94 16.79 -13.04
C ASN A 131 -9.79 15.75 -11.93
N TYR A 132 -8.88 15.97 -10.97
CA TYR A 132 -8.53 14.97 -9.96
C TYR A 132 -9.75 14.55 -9.13
N GLU A 133 -10.46 15.51 -8.54
CA GLU A 133 -11.67 15.26 -7.73
C GLU A 133 -12.76 14.54 -8.50
N LYS A 134 -12.93 14.85 -9.79
CA LYS A 134 -13.90 14.18 -10.67
C LYS A 134 -13.55 12.71 -10.83
N THR A 135 -12.26 12.39 -10.94
CA THR A 135 -11.76 11.04 -11.16
C THR A 135 -11.76 10.19 -9.90
N VAL A 136 -11.42 10.79 -8.75
CA VAL A 136 -11.41 10.07 -7.46
C VAL A 136 -12.75 10.13 -6.73
N CYS A 137 -13.74 10.86 -7.26
CA CYS A 137 -15.06 11.10 -6.69
C CYS A 137 -15.01 11.49 -5.20
N THR A 138 -14.03 12.29 -4.81
CA THR A 138 -13.80 12.73 -3.43
C THR A 138 -13.12 14.10 -3.46
N LYS A 139 -13.42 14.95 -2.47
CA LYS A 139 -12.71 16.20 -2.29
C LYS A 139 -11.26 15.94 -1.91
N VAL A 140 -10.33 16.55 -2.63
CA VAL A 140 -8.90 16.33 -2.39
C VAL A 140 -8.16 17.63 -2.17
N ASP A 141 -7.18 17.57 -1.29
CA ASP A 141 -6.17 18.60 -1.14
C ASP A 141 -5.05 18.29 -2.14
N LEU A 142 -5.05 19.03 -3.25
CA LEU A 142 -4.09 18.84 -4.33
C LEU A 142 -2.65 19.16 -3.91
N GLU A 143 -2.45 20.01 -2.90
CA GLU A 143 -1.11 20.32 -2.40
C GLU A 143 -0.49 19.11 -1.71
N ARG A 144 -1.29 18.33 -0.97
CA ARG A 144 -0.81 17.08 -0.35
C ARG A 144 -0.36 16.05 -1.38
N ILE A 145 -1.06 15.95 -2.50
CA ILE A 145 -0.70 15.05 -3.60
C ILE A 145 0.61 15.49 -4.25
N LYS A 146 0.77 16.80 -4.52
CA LYS A 146 2.02 17.37 -5.05
C LYS A 146 3.19 17.12 -4.11
N MET A 147 3.01 17.40 -2.81
CA MET A 147 4.01 17.16 -1.78
C MET A 147 4.48 15.70 -1.77
N SER A 148 3.55 14.74 -1.84
CA SER A 148 3.91 13.31 -1.90
C SER A 148 4.70 12.97 -3.16
N ALA A 149 4.28 13.48 -4.32
CA ALA A 149 4.99 13.25 -5.58
C ALA A 149 6.41 13.83 -5.55
N GLU A 150 6.57 15.06 -5.07
CA GLU A 150 7.87 15.71 -4.90
C GLU A 150 8.77 14.96 -3.92
N MET A 151 8.22 14.48 -2.79
CA MET A 151 9.00 13.69 -1.83
C MET A 151 9.54 12.39 -2.45
N ILE A 152 8.72 11.69 -3.24
CA ILE A 152 9.12 10.44 -3.89
C ILE A 152 10.15 10.69 -4.99
N MET A 153 9.99 11.75 -5.78
CA MET A 153 10.94 12.08 -6.85
C MET A 153 12.33 12.46 -6.32
N ASN A 154 12.42 12.91 -5.07
CA ASN A 154 13.66 13.34 -4.42
C ASN A 154 14.19 12.36 -3.36
N SER A 155 13.59 11.16 -3.22
CA SER A 155 13.96 10.17 -2.19
C SER A 155 15.10 9.24 -2.59
#